data_AF-A0A943L9Z4-F1
#
_entry.id   AF-A0A943L9Z4-F1
#
_cell.length_a   1.000
_cell.length_b   1.000
_cell.length_c   1.000
_cell.angle_alpha   90.00
_cell.angle_beta   90.00
_cell.angle_gamma   90.00
#
_symmetry.space_group_name_H-M   'P 1'
#
loop_
_entity.id
_entity.type
_entity.pdbx_description
1 polymer ?
#
loop_
_entity_poly.entity_id
_entity_poly.type
_entity_poly.pdbx_seq_one_letter_code
_entity_poly.pdbx_strand_id
1 'polypeptide(L)'
;MDELKEDKSQLFKIIKFIAVIAVILIPTIYTTVFLGSMWDPYGNVDKLPVAVVNLDESCNYNGEDLAVGDELVKNLKEDASLDFSFVDEEAAQKGLDNGSYYMIITIPENFSYNATTLLDDNPLKMELQYKTNPGKNYIASKMSESAIQKITTSVENSVTEVYAKSVFDELSSIGDQLSDAADGASQINEGLTSLKEGSDTIGSNLKLLYDSSLTFTDGINTYEAG
;
A
#
# COMPACT_ATOMS: atom_id res chain seq x y z
N MET A 1 26.35 -49.56 65.24
CA MET A 1 27.01 -48.23 65.29
C MET A 1 27.42 -47.75 63.89
N ASP A 2 27.69 -48.67 62.95
CA ASP A 2 28.12 -48.33 61.58
C ASP A 2 26.97 -47.95 60.63
N GLU A 3 25.80 -48.58 60.71
CA GLU A 3 24.63 -48.22 59.88
C GLU A 3 24.18 -46.75 60.07
N LEU A 4 24.17 -46.25 61.31
CA LEU A 4 23.81 -44.85 61.61
C LEU A 4 24.84 -43.82 61.10
N LYS A 5 26.11 -44.21 60.91
CA LYS A 5 27.15 -43.33 60.36
C LYS A 5 27.08 -43.30 58.83
N GLU A 6 26.78 -44.45 58.23
CA GLU A 6 26.60 -44.58 56.79
C GLU A 6 25.37 -43.79 56.32
N ASP A 7 24.25 -43.89 57.03
CA ASP A 7 23.01 -43.18 56.69
C ASP A 7 23.13 -41.65 56.85
N LYS A 8 23.82 -41.16 57.88
CA LYS A 8 24.15 -39.73 58.03
C LYS A 8 25.09 -39.22 56.95
N SER A 9 26.03 -40.05 56.49
CA SER A 9 26.95 -39.71 55.39
C SER A 9 26.20 -39.61 54.05
N GLN A 10 25.25 -40.51 53.80
CA GLN A 10 24.38 -40.48 52.61
C GLN A 10 23.46 -39.26 52.62
N LEU A 11 22.83 -38.95 53.76
CA LEU A 11 22.03 -37.72 53.94
C LEU A 11 22.87 -36.45 53.68
N PHE A 12 24.10 -36.39 54.17
CA PHE A 12 24.97 -35.24 53.95
C PHE A 12 25.39 -35.07 52.48
N LYS A 13 25.56 -36.18 51.74
CA LYS A 13 25.82 -36.16 50.30
C LYS A 13 24.60 -35.64 49.52
N ILE A 14 23.40 -36.09 49.88
CA ILE A 14 22.14 -35.63 49.27
C ILE A 14 21.94 -34.12 49.52
N ILE A 15 22.13 -33.65 50.76
CA ILE A 15 22.01 -32.23 51.11
C ILE A 15 23.03 -31.37 50.33
N LYS A 16 24.29 -31.82 50.19
CA LYS A 16 25.29 -31.11 49.39
C LYS A 16 24.92 -31.07 47.90
N PHE A 17 24.39 -32.17 47.37
CA PHE A 17 23.96 -32.23 45.97
C PHE A 17 22.79 -31.26 45.70
N ILE A 18 21.81 -31.21 46.60
CA ILE A 18 20.70 -30.23 46.55
C ILE A 18 21.23 -28.80 46.64
N ALA A 19 22.21 -28.53 47.51
CA ALA A 19 22.81 -27.20 47.63
C ALA A 19 23.54 -26.76 46.35
N VAL A 20 24.28 -27.67 45.69
CA VAL A 20 24.94 -27.38 44.41
C VAL A 20 23.92 -27.12 43.31
N ILE A 21 22.84 -27.93 43.24
CA ILE A 21 21.74 -27.70 42.30
C ILE A 21 21.08 -26.34 42.54
N ALA A 22 20.82 -25.97 43.79
CA ALA A 22 20.24 -24.67 44.12
C ALA A 22 21.13 -23.49 43.72
N VAL A 23 22.46 -23.60 43.93
CA VAL A 23 23.44 -22.58 43.54
C VAL A 23 23.52 -22.40 42.02
N ILE A 24 23.31 -23.47 41.24
CA ILE A 24 23.28 -23.40 39.77
C ILE A 24 21.92 -22.89 39.27
N LEU A 25 20.82 -23.29 39.92
CA LEU A 25 19.47 -22.88 39.54
C LEU A 25 19.23 -21.38 39.71
N ILE A 26 19.76 -20.75 40.76
CA ILE A 26 19.50 -19.33 41.02
C ILE A 26 19.99 -18.43 39.86
N PRO A 27 21.28 -18.51 39.42
CA PRO A 27 21.74 -17.79 38.24
C PRO A 27 21.02 -18.20 36.97
N THR A 28 20.72 -19.50 36.79
CA THR A 28 20.08 -20.01 35.57
C THR A 28 18.65 -19.49 35.41
N ILE A 29 17.86 -19.45 36.49
CA ILE A 29 16.51 -18.87 36.48
C ILE A 29 16.59 -17.37 36.19
N TYR A 30 17.51 -16.66 36.85
CA TYR A 30 17.70 -15.23 36.63
C TYR A 30 18.08 -14.92 35.18
N THR A 31 19.06 -15.63 34.61
CA THR A 31 19.48 -15.43 33.23
C THR A 31 18.39 -15.83 32.24
N THR A 32 17.65 -16.91 32.50
CA THR A 32 16.55 -17.35 31.62
C THR A 32 15.42 -16.32 31.59
N VAL A 33 15.00 -15.80 32.74
CA VAL A 33 13.98 -14.75 32.83
C VAL A 33 14.49 -13.44 32.21
N PHE A 34 15.75 -13.07 32.48
CA PHE A 34 16.34 -11.83 31.96
C PHE A 34 16.54 -11.88 30.44
N LEU A 35 17.15 -12.93 29.88
CA LEU A 35 17.28 -13.08 28.43
C LEU A 35 15.92 -13.21 27.74
N GLY A 36 14.97 -13.92 28.36
CA GLY A 36 13.59 -13.99 27.87
C GLY A 36 12.95 -12.60 27.78
N SER A 37 13.14 -11.75 28.80
CA SER A 37 12.66 -10.37 28.77
C SER A 37 13.41 -9.49 27.76
N MET A 38 14.66 -9.79 27.39
CA MET A 38 15.34 -9.01 26.35
C MET A 38 14.93 -9.41 24.93
N TRP A 39 14.37 -10.60 24.72
CA TRP A 39 13.82 -11.01 23.42
C TRP A 39 12.50 -10.29 23.11
N ASP A 40 11.73 -9.95 24.14
CA ASP A 40 10.49 -9.17 24.05
C ASP A 40 10.32 -8.22 25.26
N PRO A 41 11.10 -7.12 25.32
CA PRO A 41 11.16 -6.22 26.49
C PRO A 41 9.88 -5.46 26.75
N TYR A 42 8.98 -5.43 25.78
CA TYR A 42 7.69 -4.74 25.84
C TYR A 42 6.51 -5.70 25.73
N GLY A 43 6.75 -7.02 25.89
CA GLY A 43 5.78 -8.05 25.56
C GLY A 43 4.34 -7.74 25.96
N ASN A 44 3.42 -8.02 25.04
CA ASN A 44 2.01 -7.59 25.03
C ASN A 44 1.74 -6.17 24.49
N VAL A 45 2.61 -5.57 23.65
CA VAL A 45 2.28 -4.30 22.95
C VAL A 45 1.04 -4.42 22.06
N ASP A 46 0.75 -5.61 21.54
CA ASP A 46 -0.48 -5.96 20.83
C ASP A 46 -1.76 -5.73 21.65
N LYS A 47 -1.64 -5.57 22.98
CA LYS A 47 -2.75 -5.26 23.89
C LYS A 47 -2.75 -3.81 24.35
N LEU A 48 -1.90 -2.96 23.79
CA LEU A 48 -1.88 -1.54 24.14
C LEU A 48 -3.07 -0.87 23.43
N PRO A 49 -4.07 -0.37 24.18
CA PRO A 49 -5.27 0.17 23.58
C PRO A 49 -4.99 1.55 22.99
N VAL A 50 -5.14 1.66 21.67
CA VAL A 50 -4.89 2.88 20.88
C VAL A 50 -6.19 3.33 20.24
N ALA A 51 -6.63 4.55 20.55
CA ALA A 51 -7.76 5.15 19.85
C ALA A 51 -7.31 5.77 18.53
N VAL A 52 -8.00 5.43 17.44
CA VAL A 52 -7.80 6.02 16.11
C VAL A 52 -9.05 6.81 15.76
N VAL A 53 -8.87 8.09 15.47
CA VAL A 53 -9.91 9.02 15.03
C VAL A 53 -9.59 9.39 13.59
N ASN A 54 -10.50 9.07 12.67
CA ASN A 54 -10.39 9.50 11.27
C ASN A 54 -11.28 10.72 11.04
N LEU A 55 -10.66 11.89 10.84
CA LEU A 55 -11.34 13.11 10.40
C LEU A 55 -11.10 13.38 8.91
N ASP A 56 -10.30 12.55 8.25
CA ASP A 56 -9.93 12.74 6.85
C ASP A 56 -11.15 12.79 5.93
N GLU A 57 -11.11 13.68 4.95
CA GLU A 57 -12.10 13.76 3.89
C GLU A 57 -11.51 13.22 2.58
N SER A 58 -12.27 12.39 1.87
CA SER A 58 -11.86 11.93 0.55
C SER A 58 -11.74 13.13 -0.40
N CYS A 59 -10.80 13.05 -1.33
CA CYS A 59 -10.52 14.12 -2.28
C CYS A 59 -10.48 13.59 -3.70
N ASN A 60 -10.88 14.41 -4.67
CA ASN A 60 -10.80 14.01 -6.06
C ASN A 60 -9.39 14.24 -6.60
N TYR A 61 -8.76 13.19 -7.11
CA TYR A 61 -7.46 13.25 -7.78
C TYR A 61 -7.55 12.56 -9.13
N ASN A 62 -7.28 13.31 -10.21
CA ASN A 62 -7.36 12.82 -11.60
C ASN A 62 -8.69 12.14 -11.97
N GLY A 63 -9.81 12.57 -11.36
CA GLY A 63 -11.13 12.01 -11.62
C GLY A 63 -11.48 10.79 -10.76
N GLU A 64 -10.54 10.30 -9.95
CA GLU A 64 -10.77 9.24 -8.95
C GLU A 64 -10.98 9.83 -7.55
N ASP A 65 -11.77 9.13 -6.73
CA ASP A 65 -11.96 9.47 -5.32
C ASP A 65 -10.84 8.82 -4.51
N LEU A 66 -10.01 9.65 -3.89
CA LEU A 66 -8.85 9.25 -3.12
C LEU A 66 -9.14 9.44 -1.62
N ALA A 67 -9.13 8.33 -0.88
CA ALA A 67 -9.41 8.26 0.56
C ALA A 67 -8.28 7.55 1.32
N VAL A 68 -7.13 8.21 1.44
CA VAL A 68 -5.92 7.69 2.09
C VAL A 68 -6.14 7.44 3.59
N GLY A 69 -6.90 8.30 4.28
CA GLY A 69 -7.23 8.08 5.69
C GLY A 69 -8.04 6.82 5.92
N ASP A 70 -8.99 6.52 5.04
CA ASP A 70 -9.79 5.29 5.10
C ASP A 70 -8.95 4.05 4.81
N GLU A 71 -8.02 4.14 3.87
CA GLU A 71 -7.07 3.06 3.56
C GLU A 71 -6.13 2.79 4.73
N LEU A 72 -5.62 3.85 5.38
CA LEU A 72 -4.84 3.73 6.61
C LEU A 72 -5.67 3.05 7.71
N VAL A 73 -6.92 3.48 7.92
CA VAL A 73 -7.83 2.84 8.90
C VAL A 73 -8.03 1.36 8.60
N LYS A 74 -8.21 1.00 7.33
CA LYS A 74 -8.33 -0.40 6.90
C LYS A 74 -7.05 -1.19 7.21
N ASN A 75 -5.88 -0.65 6.87
CA ASN A 75 -4.59 -1.29 7.14
C ASN A 75 -4.34 -1.46 8.65
N LEU A 76 -4.69 -0.46 9.47
CA LEU A 76 -4.60 -0.57 10.93
C LEU A 76 -5.58 -1.59 11.52
N LYS A 77 -6.74 -1.83 10.90
CA LYS A 77 -7.68 -2.89 11.33
C LYS A 77 -7.13 -4.29 11.08
N GLU A 78 -6.37 -4.47 10.01
CA GLU A 78 -5.74 -5.74 9.65
C GLU A 78 -4.43 -5.97 10.43
N ASP A 79 -3.84 -4.90 10.96
CA ASP A 79 -2.63 -4.93 11.78
C ASP A 79 -2.92 -5.42 13.22
N ALA A 80 -2.45 -6.63 13.54
CA ALA A 80 -2.60 -7.26 14.86
C ALA A 80 -1.51 -6.84 15.87
N SER A 81 -0.76 -5.78 15.59
CA SER A 81 0.45 -5.44 16.33
C SER A 81 0.22 -4.42 17.46
N LEU A 82 -0.99 -3.84 17.54
CA LEU A 82 -1.54 -3.00 18.62
C LEU A 82 -3.06 -3.25 18.73
N ASP A 83 -3.67 -2.88 19.86
CA ASP A 83 -5.13 -2.99 20.06
C ASP A 83 -5.83 -1.71 19.62
N PHE A 84 -6.09 -1.60 18.31
CA PHE A 84 -6.70 -0.41 17.72
C PHE A 84 -8.21 -0.34 17.95
N SER A 85 -8.67 0.78 18.49
CA SER A 85 -10.08 1.13 18.63
C SER A 85 -10.40 2.33 17.75
N PHE A 86 -11.28 2.15 16.77
CA PHE A 86 -11.71 3.20 15.86
C PHE A 86 -12.96 3.88 16.43
N VAL A 87 -12.82 5.13 16.88
CA VAL A 87 -13.84 5.85 17.65
C VAL A 87 -13.89 7.32 17.22
N ASP A 88 -14.95 8.03 17.60
CA ASP A 88 -15.02 9.48 17.43
C ASP A 88 -14.08 10.23 18.41
N GLU A 89 -13.85 11.51 18.13
CA GLU A 89 -12.94 12.36 18.90
C GLU A 89 -13.34 12.46 20.39
N GLU A 90 -14.64 12.54 20.69
CA GLU A 90 -15.15 12.66 22.05
C GLU A 90 -14.88 11.38 22.86
N ALA A 91 -15.16 10.22 22.28
CA ALA A 91 -14.91 8.91 22.88
C ALA A 91 -13.40 8.65 23.04
N ALA A 92 -12.59 9.02 22.05
CA ALA A 92 -11.13 8.92 22.13
C ALA A 92 -10.60 9.75 23.31
N GLN A 93 -11.02 11.02 23.42
CA GLN A 93 -10.59 11.92 24.48
C GLN A 93 -11.02 11.43 25.86
N LYS A 94 -12.29 11.01 26.01
CA LYS A 94 -12.81 10.44 27.25
C LYS A 94 -12.06 9.17 27.66
N GLY A 95 -11.72 8.31 26.70
CA GLY A 95 -10.95 7.10 26.93
C GLY A 95 -9.48 7.37 27.31
N LEU A 96 -8.87 8.42 26.77
CA LEU A 96 -7.53 8.85 27.19
C LEU A 96 -7.53 9.42 28.62
N ASP A 97 -8.57 10.17 28.98
CA ASP A 97 -8.71 10.81 30.30
C ASP A 97 -9.00 9.79 31.41
N ASN A 98 -9.86 8.79 31.13
CA ASN A 98 -10.19 7.73 32.09
C ASN A 98 -9.15 6.59 32.11
N GLY A 99 -8.21 6.56 31.16
CA GLY A 99 -7.14 5.57 31.03
C GLY A 99 -7.53 4.28 30.31
N SER A 100 -8.69 4.22 29.65
CA SER A 100 -9.08 3.14 28.75
C SER A 100 -8.22 3.11 27.48
N TYR A 101 -7.76 4.27 27.00
CA TYR A 101 -6.80 4.39 25.92
C TYR A 101 -5.49 4.96 26.43
N TYR A 102 -4.39 4.44 25.89
CA TYR A 102 -3.07 4.92 26.25
C TYR A 102 -2.65 6.12 25.37
N MET A 103 -3.09 6.11 24.12
CA MET A 103 -2.85 7.17 23.16
C MET A 103 -4.01 7.33 22.19
N ILE A 104 -4.11 8.53 21.63
CA ILE A 104 -5.02 8.88 20.53
C ILE A 104 -4.15 9.20 19.33
N ILE A 105 -4.58 8.71 18.16
CA ILE A 105 -4.05 9.06 16.85
C ILE A 105 -5.20 9.69 16.07
N THR A 106 -5.00 10.92 15.62
CA THR A 106 -5.98 11.64 14.82
C THR A 106 -5.42 11.83 13.42
N ILE A 107 -6.16 11.31 12.44
CA ILE A 107 -5.95 11.57 11.01
C ILE A 107 -6.71 12.87 10.69
N PRO A 108 -6.03 13.97 10.32
CA PRO A 108 -6.69 15.26 10.08
C PRO A 108 -7.47 15.29 8.76
N GLU A 109 -8.40 16.24 8.65
CA GLU A 109 -9.28 16.43 7.47
C GLU A 109 -8.56 16.56 6.13
N ASN A 110 -7.34 17.09 6.13
CA ASN A 110 -6.55 17.35 4.93
C ASN A 110 -5.57 16.22 4.59
N PHE A 111 -5.68 15.04 5.21
CA PHE A 111 -4.68 13.99 5.06
C PHE A 111 -4.65 13.41 3.63
N SER A 112 -5.81 13.05 3.07
CA SER A 112 -5.96 12.63 1.69
C SER A 112 -5.59 13.73 0.71
N TYR A 113 -6.03 14.96 0.95
CA TYR A 113 -5.66 16.10 0.10
C TYR A 113 -4.13 16.33 0.07
N ASN A 114 -3.45 16.28 1.21
CA ASN A 114 -2.00 16.46 1.22
C ASN A 114 -1.28 15.34 0.44
N ALA A 115 -1.83 14.11 0.44
CA ALA A 115 -1.29 13.01 -0.35
C ALA A 115 -1.33 13.29 -1.86
N THR A 116 -2.34 14.02 -2.37
CA THR A 116 -2.41 14.36 -3.80
C THR A 116 -1.29 15.29 -4.24
N THR A 117 -0.74 16.08 -3.31
CA THR A 117 0.29 17.09 -3.63
C THR A 117 1.70 16.50 -3.75
N LEU A 118 1.89 15.19 -3.55
CA LEU A 118 3.21 14.54 -3.58
C LEU A 118 3.98 14.74 -4.89
N LEU A 119 3.28 14.90 -6.02
CA LEU A 119 3.85 15.15 -7.34
C LEU A 119 3.90 16.63 -7.73
N ASP A 120 3.32 17.51 -6.91
CA ASP A 120 3.33 18.93 -7.18
C ASP A 120 4.72 19.52 -6.90
N ASP A 121 5.00 20.68 -7.50
CA ASP A 121 6.25 21.42 -7.28
C ASP A 121 6.50 21.75 -5.78
N ASN A 122 5.43 21.82 -4.98
CA ASN A 122 5.49 22.08 -3.54
C ASN A 122 4.57 21.09 -2.77
N PRO A 123 5.06 19.88 -2.44
CA PRO A 123 4.26 18.90 -1.73
C PRO A 123 3.98 19.33 -0.30
N LEU A 124 2.74 19.14 0.13
CA LEU A 124 2.30 19.30 1.52
C LEU A 124 2.62 18.05 2.32
N LYS A 125 2.98 18.25 3.58
CA LYS A 125 3.28 17.13 4.48
C LYS A 125 1.99 16.49 4.98
N MET A 126 1.96 15.16 4.94
CA MET A 126 0.95 14.39 5.66
C MET A 126 1.39 14.28 7.12
N GLU A 127 0.61 14.89 8.02
CA GLU A 127 0.90 14.89 9.46
C GLU A 127 -0.20 14.13 10.19
N LEU A 128 0.19 13.15 11.00
CA LEU A 128 -0.70 12.54 11.99
C LEU A 128 -0.55 13.27 13.30
N GLN A 129 -1.67 13.60 13.93
CA GLN A 129 -1.67 14.16 15.27
C GLN A 129 -1.75 13.02 16.29
N TYR A 130 -0.98 13.12 17.37
CA TYR A 130 -1.06 12.13 18.44
C TYR A 130 -1.11 12.80 19.80
N LYS A 131 -1.88 12.19 20.69
CA LYS A 131 -2.01 12.62 22.09
C LYS A 131 -1.78 11.43 23.01
N THR A 132 -1.08 11.71 24.09
CA THR A 132 -0.60 10.71 25.04
C THR A 132 -0.92 11.20 26.45
N ASN A 133 -1.12 10.28 27.40
CA ASN A 133 -1.27 10.61 28.82
C ASN A 133 0.03 10.27 29.58
N PRO A 134 1.04 11.16 29.60
CA PRO A 134 2.35 10.89 30.22
C PRO A 134 2.28 10.73 31.74
N GLY A 135 1.16 11.11 32.38
CA GLY A 135 0.99 11.07 33.83
C GLY A 135 0.93 9.67 34.45
N LYS A 136 0.93 8.59 33.64
CA LYS A 136 0.68 7.22 34.14
C LYS A 136 1.83 6.22 33.97
N ASN A 137 2.77 6.34 33.02
CA ASN A 137 3.99 5.49 33.00
C ASN A 137 5.08 5.87 31.96
N TYR A 138 6.36 5.80 32.35
CA TYR A 138 7.53 5.97 31.46
C TYR A 138 7.66 4.83 30.44
N ILE A 139 7.37 3.59 30.86
CA ILE A 139 7.41 2.40 30.00
C ILE A 139 6.46 2.55 28.81
N ALA A 140 5.28 3.08 29.08
CA ALA A 140 4.26 3.20 28.08
C ALA A 140 4.52 4.40 27.13
N SER A 141 5.28 5.41 27.56
CA SER A 141 5.82 6.44 26.63
C SER A 141 6.80 5.84 25.61
N LYS A 142 7.62 4.85 26.01
CA LYS A 142 8.48 4.10 25.08
C LYS A 142 7.72 3.13 24.19
N MET A 143 6.66 2.50 24.69
CA MET A 143 5.75 1.72 23.85
C MET A 143 5.00 2.60 22.84
N SER A 144 4.64 3.84 23.21
CA SER A 144 4.09 4.82 22.26
C SER A 144 5.06 5.18 21.15
N GLU A 145 6.37 5.32 21.40
CA GLU A 145 7.36 5.54 20.34
C GLU A 145 7.33 4.39 19.31
N SER A 146 7.30 3.14 19.78
CA SER A 146 7.17 1.97 18.90
C SER A 146 5.83 1.92 18.17
N ALA A 147 4.73 2.30 18.84
CA ALA A 147 3.41 2.37 18.22
C ALA A 147 3.35 3.41 17.10
N ILE A 148 3.89 4.61 17.34
CA ILE A 148 4.03 5.66 16.34
C ILE A 148 4.84 5.15 15.16
N GLN A 149 5.97 4.48 15.39
CA GLN A 149 6.79 3.97 14.31
C GLN A 149 6.03 2.97 13.41
N LYS A 150 5.24 2.06 14.00
CA LYS A 150 4.42 1.14 13.21
C LYS A 150 3.35 1.85 12.40
N ILE A 151 2.68 2.84 12.99
CA ILE A 151 1.68 3.65 12.30
C ILE A 151 2.34 4.44 11.17
N THR A 152 3.52 5.02 11.39
CA THR A 152 4.28 5.70 10.34
C THR A 152 4.61 4.76 9.19
N THR A 153 5.09 3.53 9.47
CA THR A 153 5.33 2.54 8.42
C THR A 153 4.04 2.14 7.69
N SER A 154 2.91 2.03 8.39
CA SER A 154 1.61 1.75 7.77
C SER A 154 1.15 2.88 6.85
N VAL A 155 1.36 4.14 7.25
CA VAL A 155 1.12 5.32 6.39
C VAL A 155 2.00 5.28 5.16
N GLU A 156 3.31 5.06 5.33
CA GLU A 156 4.27 4.99 4.21
C GLU A 156 3.86 3.91 3.20
N ASN A 157 3.46 2.73 3.67
CA ASN A 157 2.98 1.64 2.82
C ASN A 157 1.69 2.01 2.08
N SER A 158 0.69 2.54 2.79
CA SER A 158 -0.60 2.92 2.20
C SER A 158 -0.40 3.97 1.10
N VAL A 159 0.42 4.99 1.36
CA VAL A 159 0.75 6.04 0.40
C VAL A 159 1.50 5.47 -0.80
N THR A 160 2.46 4.58 -0.56
CA THR A 160 3.23 3.93 -1.63
C THR A 160 2.33 3.07 -2.51
N GLU A 161 1.37 2.35 -1.92
CA GLU A 161 0.40 1.52 -2.63
C GLU A 161 -0.52 2.35 -3.54
N VAL A 162 -1.15 3.38 -2.97
CA VAL A 162 -1.97 4.35 -3.71
C VAL A 162 -1.20 4.95 -4.88
N TYR A 163 0.03 5.39 -4.63
CA TYR A 163 0.86 6.02 -5.63
C TYR A 163 1.26 5.04 -6.74
N ALA A 164 1.71 3.85 -6.36
CA ALA A 164 2.05 2.81 -7.33
C ALA A 164 0.84 2.49 -8.20
N LYS A 165 -0.35 2.35 -7.60
CA LYS A 165 -1.60 2.12 -8.33
C LYS A 165 -1.91 3.25 -9.30
N SER A 166 -1.83 4.51 -8.86
CA SER A 166 -2.06 5.69 -9.71
C SER A 166 -1.12 5.72 -10.93
N VAL A 167 0.17 5.43 -10.73
CA VAL A 167 1.15 5.34 -11.82
C VAL A 167 0.80 4.20 -12.78
N PHE A 168 0.40 3.03 -12.27
CA PHE A 168 -0.02 1.91 -13.11
C PHE A 168 -1.28 2.21 -13.90
N ASP A 169 -2.26 2.88 -13.30
CA ASP A 169 -3.51 3.27 -13.97
C ASP A 169 -3.23 4.29 -15.09
N GLU A 170 -2.33 5.25 -14.87
CA GLU A 170 -1.90 6.19 -15.91
C GLU A 170 -1.13 5.49 -17.05
N LEU A 171 -0.23 4.55 -16.71
CA LEU A 171 0.45 3.73 -17.71
C LEU A 171 -0.52 2.85 -18.52
N SER A 172 -1.56 2.33 -17.88
CA SER A 172 -2.62 1.58 -18.55
C SER A 172 -3.38 2.48 -19.53
N SER A 173 -3.75 3.69 -19.10
CA SER A 173 -4.43 4.67 -19.96
C SER A 173 -3.57 5.07 -21.16
N ILE A 174 -2.26 5.25 -20.98
CA ILE A 174 -1.33 5.47 -22.09
C ILE A 174 -1.31 4.26 -23.03
N GLY A 175 -1.33 3.04 -22.48
CA GLY A 175 -1.43 1.80 -23.25
C GLY A 175 -2.67 1.77 -24.14
N ASP A 176 -3.83 2.14 -23.59
CA ASP A 176 -5.09 2.22 -24.34
C ASP A 176 -5.02 3.27 -25.45
N GLN A 177 -4.50 4.46 -25.16
CA GLN A 177 -4.34 5.53 -26.16
C GLN A 177 -3.36 5.14 -27.28
N LEU A 178 -2.31 4.38 -26.97
CA LEU A 178 -1.39 3.84 -27.98
C LEU A 178 -2.08 2.78 -28.84
N SER A 179 -2.98 1.98 -28.26
CA SER A 179 -3.82 1.03 -29.02
C SER A 179 -4.75 1.77 -29.97
N ASP A 180 -5.43 2.81 -29.51
CA ASP A 180 -6.31 3.64 -30.35
C ASP A 180 -5.54 4.28 -31.51
N ALA A 181 -4.30 4.75 -31.25
CA ALA A 181 -3.44 5.29 -32.28
C ALA A 181 -3.02 4.23 -33.32
N ALA A 182 -2.75 3.00 -32.88
CA ALA A 182 -2.44 1.89 -33.77
C ALA A 182 -3.63 1.52 -34.66
N ASP A 183 -4.84 1.48 -34.10
CA ASP A 183 -6.08 1.25 -34.85
C ASP A 183 -6.34 2.35 -35.87
N GLY A 184 -6.16 3.62 -35.49
CA GLY A 184 -6.24 4.76 -36.40
C GLY A 184 -5.23 4.68 -37.54
N ALA A 185 -3.99 4.24 -37.27
CA ALA A 185 -2.98 4.01 -38.30
C ALA A 185 -3.38 2.87 -39.26
N SER A 186 -4.00 1.80 -38.76
CA SER A 186 -4.54 0.72 -39.59
C SER A 186 -5.64 1.23 -40.52
N GLN A 187 -6.59 2.02 -40.01
CA GLN A 187 -7.65 2.62 -40.81
C GLN A 187 -7.11 3.53 -41.93
N ILE A 188 -6.06 4.32 -41.64
CA ILE A 188 -5.39 5.14 -42.66
C ILE A 188 -4.78 4.23 -43.75
N ASN A 189 -4.10 3.15 -43.37
CA ASN A 189 -3.49 2.23 -44.33
C ASN A 189 -4.53 1.51 -45.22
N GLU A 190 -5.67 1.12 -44.65
CA GLU A 190 -6.81 0.56 -45.39
C GLU A 190 -7.41 1.60 -46.35
N GLY A 191 -7.56 2.85 -45.91
CA GLY A 191 -8.01 3.96 -46.76
C GLY A 191 -7.06 4.25 -47.92
N LEU A 192 -5.74 4.23 -47.68
CA LEU A 192 -4.72 4.38 -48.73
C LEU A 192 -4.76 3.22 -49.74
N THR A 193 -5.01 2.01 -49.28
CA THR A 193 -5.19 0.83 -50.15
C THR A 193 -6.43 1.01 -51.04
N SER A 194 -7.55 1.41 -50.45
CA SER A 194 -8.81 1.68 -51.18
C SER A 194 -8.64 2.81 -52.21
N LEU A 195 -7.94 3.90 -51.84
CA LEU A 195 -7.63 5.01 -52.74
C LEU A 195 -6.78 4.55 -53.93
N LYS A 196 -5.78 3.70 -53.69
CA LYS A 196 -4.94 3.13 -54.74
C LYS A 196 -5.76 2.29 -55.72
N GLU A 197 -6.59 1.38 -55.22
CA GLU A 197 -7.48 0.56 -56.05
C GLU A 197 -8.45 1.41 -56.90
N GLY A 198 -9.02 2.46 -56.29
CA GLY A 198 -9.85 3.43 -57.01
C GLY A 198 -9.08 4.17 -58.11
N SER A 199 -7.84 4.59 -57.83
CA SER A 199 -6.96 5.24 -58.81
C SER A 199 -6.60 4.30 -59.97
N ASP A 200 -6.29 3.03 -59.68
CA ASP A 200 -6.00 2.02 -60.70
C ASP A 200 -7.23 1.73 -61.59
N THR A 201 -8.42 1.73 -60.98
CA THR A 201 -9.70 1.60 -61.69
C THR A 201 -9.96 2.79 -62.63
N ILE A 202 -9.74 4.03 -62.16
CA ILE A 202 -9.86 5.23 -62.99
C ILE A 202 -8.87 5.17 -64.16
N GLY A 203 -7.61 4.81 -63.90
CA GLY A 203 -6.59 4.67 -64.94
C GLY A 203 -6.99 3.65 -66.00
N SER A 204 -7.54 2.51 -65.59
CA SER A 204 -8.04 1.46 -66.49
C SER A 204 -9.22 1.93 -67.35
N ASN A 205 -10.19 2.63 -66.75
CA ASN A 205 -11.34 3.17 -67.46
C ASN A 205 -10.99 4.29 -68.44
N LEU A 206 -10.03 5.16 -68.09
CA LEU A 206 -9.52 6.18 -69.01
C LEU A 206 -8.83 5.56 -70.23
N LYS A 207 -8.09 4.47 -70.03
CA LYS A 207 -7.50 3.71 -71.14
C LYS A 207 -8.58 3.11 -72.04
N LEU A 208 -9.60 2.48 -71.47
CA LEU A 208 -10.72 1.94 -72.23
C LEU A 208 -11.46 3.02 -73.04
N LEU A 209 -11.67 4.20 -72.44
CA LEU A 209 -12.28 5.34 -73.11
C LEU A 209 -11.43 5.81 -74.30
N TYR A 210 -10.11 5.93 -74.11
CA TYR A 210 -9.16 6.27 -75.18
C TYR A 210 -9.22 5.27 -76.34
N ASP A 211 -9.13 3.97 -76.05
CA ASP A 211 -9.18 2.91 -77.05
C ASP A 211 -10.52 2.90 -77.82
N SER A 212 -11.62 3.16 -77.11
CA SER A 212 -12.96 3.26 -77.71
C SER A 212 -13.11 4.50 -78.60
N SER A 213 -12.51 5.63 -78.21
CA SER A 213 -12.52 6.86 -79.02
C SER A 213 -11.72 6.70 -80.31
N LEU A 214 -10.60 5.99 -80.28
CA LEU A 214 -9.85 5.64 -81.49
C LEU A 214 -10.70 4.76 -82.41
N THR A 215 -11.27 3.68 -81.87
CA THR A 215 -12.14 2.77 -82.62
C THR A 215 -13.31 3.50 -83.28
N PHE A 216 -13.95 4.42 -82.55
CA PHE A 216 -15.04 5.24 -83.07
C PHE A 216 -14.59 6.14 -84.23
N THR A 217 -13.42 6.79 -84.08
CA THR A 217 -12.82 7.64 -85.12
C THR A 217 -12.50 6.83 -86.38
N ASP A 218 -11.91 5.64 -86.21
CA ASP A 218 -11.61 4.72 -87.32
C ASP A 218 -12.90 4.27 -88.04
N GLY A 219 -13.97 4.02 -87.29
CA GLY A 219 -15.29 3.68 -87.82
C GLY A 219 -15.92 4.79 -88.67
N ILE A 220 -15.79 6.06 -88.24
CA ILE A 220 -16.22 7.22 -89.03
C ILE A 220 -15.43 7.29 -90.35
N ASN A 221 -14.10 7.17 -90.28
CA ASN A 221 -13.25 7.24 -91.47
C ASN A 221 -13.55 6.13 -92.48
N THR A 222 -13.89 4.93 -92.01
CA THR A 222 -14.29 3.82 -92.90
C THR A 222 -15.67 4.02 -93.52
N TYR A 223 -16.61 4.65 -92.82
CA TYR A 223 -17.92 4.98 -93.36
C TYR A 223 -17.86 6.07 -94.44
N GLU A 224 -17.04 7.11 -94.26
CA GLU A 224 -16.87 8.17 -95.27
C GLU A 224 -16.12 7.72 -96.54
N ALA A 225 -15.37 6.61 -96.47
CA ALA A 225 -14.60 6.07 -97.59
C ALA A 225 -15.37 5.07 -98.48
N GLY A 226 -16.62 4.73 -98.14
CA GLY A 226 -17.49 3.80 -98.89
C GLY A 226 -18.72 4.49 -99.47
#